data_AF-A0A954GC34-F1
#
_entry.id   AF-A0A954GC34-F1
#
_cell.length_a   1.000
_cell.length_b   1.000
_cell.length_c   1.000
_cell.angle_alpha   90.00
_cell.angle_beta   90.00
_cell.angle_gamma   90.00
#
_symmetry.space_group_name_H-M   'P 1'
#
loop_
_entity.id
_entity.type
_entity.pdbx_description
1 polymer ?
#
loop_
_entity_poly.entity_id
_entity_poly.type
_entity_poly.pdbx_seq_one_letter_code
_entity_poly.pdbx_strand_id
1 'polypeptide(L)'
;MLDSVVELSDQATQQVQQQMQTDLTNSGKVGSAAGTGKRALGFGPGKKGLPREQRWFIKFSDRGSLIDYARQLDYFKIELGALLRSGKMVYLSNLSSDKPVARTATSGADEKRLYMTWQGGERRTSDISLFNKAGYDVTGAILFHFYPKETENQLLTQEKKYRNKNFDEIRRTYFTVRGNRSGYTFDVTRQTYFH
;
A
#
# COMPACT_ATOMS: atom_id res chain seq x y z
N MET A 1 -21.42 -31.42 -3.43
CA MET A 1 -21.02 -30.11 -2.87
C MET A 1 -19.58 -30.20 -2.33
N LEU A 2 -18.60 -30.47 -3.20
CA LEU A 2 -17.18 -30.64 -2.83
C LEU A 2 -16.25 -29.70 -3.62
N ASP A 3 -16.75 -29.03 -4.67
CA ASP A 3 -15.96 -28.15 -5.54
C ASP A 3 -15.44 -26.87 -4.86
N SER A 4 -16.16 -26.29 -3.89
CA SER A 4 -15.79 -24.99 -3.32
C SER A 4 -14.54 -24.99 -2.44
N VAL A 5 -14.10 -26.16 -1.94
CA VAL A 5 -12.92 -26.26 -1.05
C VAL A 5 -11.62 -26.32 -1.87
N VAL A 6 -11.67 -26.90 -3.07
CA VAL A 6 -10.51 -27.03 -3.96
C VAL A 6 -10.11 -25.66 -4.52
N GLU A 7 -11.09 -24.85 -4.94
CA GLU A 7 -10.83 -23.49 -5.45
C GLU A 7 -10.18 -22.55 -4.42
N LEU A 8 -10.61 -22.61 -3.15
CA LEU A 8 -10.01 -21.82 -2.07
C LEU A 8 -8.56 -22.23 -1.77
N SER A 9 -8.25 -23.52 -1.94
CA SER A 9 -6.91 -24.08 -1.75
C SER A 9 -5.97 -23.61 -2.86
N ASP A 10 -6.44 -23.63 -4.11
CA ASP A 10 -5.68 -23.15 -5.27
C ASP A 10 -5.49 -21.63 -5.22
N GLN A 11 -6.51 -20.85 -4.84
CA GLN A 11 -6.36 -19.40 -4.66
C GLN A 11 -5.38 -19.04 -3.53
N ALA A 12 -5.44 -19.74 -2.39
CA ALA A 12 -4.49 -19.54 -1.30
C ALA A 12 -3.05 -19.90 -1.73
N THR A 13 -2.90 -20.99 -2.49
CA THR A 13 -1.60 -21.43 -3.00
C THR A 13 -1.05 -20.44 -4.04
N GLN A 14 -1.88 -19.90 -4.92
CA GLN A 14 -1.50 -18.86 -5.88
C GLN A 14 -1.15 -17.54 -5.18
N GLN A 15 -1.86 -17.14 -4.13
CA GLN A 15 -1.52 -15.95 -3.33
C GLN A 15 -0.18 -16.13 -2.60
N VAL A 16 0.09 -17.32 -2.05
CA VAL A 16 1.37 -17.62 -1.42
C VAL A 16 2.50 -17.66 -2.45
N GLN A 17 2.27 -18.25 -3.63
CA GLN A 17 3.25 -18.27 -4.72
C GLN A 17 3.52 -16.88 -5.29
N GLN A 18 2.51 -16.04 -5.49
CA GLN A 18 2.70 -14.64 -5.89
C GLN A 18 3.45 -13.85 -4.81
N GLN A 19 3.14 -14.04 -3.53
CA GLN A 19 3.91 -13.43 -2.43
C GLN A 19 5.38 -13.89 -2.44
N MET A 20 5.64 -15.19 -2.65
CA MET A 20 7.00 -15.74 -2.75
C MET A 20 7.74 -15.29 -4.02
N GLN A 21 7.05 -15.10 -5.14
CA GLN A 21 7.66 -14.65 -6.39
C GLN A 21 7.99 -13.14 -6.35
N THR A 22 7.17 -12.36 -5.65
CA THR A 22 7.50 -10.98 -5.26
C THR A 22 8.67 -10.94 -4.25
N ASP A 23 8.82 -11.96 -3.40
CA ASP A 23 9.97 -12.08 -2.49
C ASP A 23 11.29 -12.39 -3.23
N LEU A 24 11.23 -13.20 -4.30
CA LEU A 24 12.40 -13.55 -5.11
C LEU A 24 12.90 -12.37 -5.95
N THR A 25 12.01 -11.58 -6.55
CA THR A 25 12.36 -10.35 -7.29
C THR A 25 12.87 -9.23 -6.38
N ASN A 26 12.51 -9.24 -5.09
CA ASN A 26 12.99 -8.27 -4.08
C ASN A 26 14.18 -8.78 -3.25
N SER A 27 14.67 -10.00 -3.48
CA SER A 27 15.91 -10.51 -2.87
C SER A 27 17.17 -9.97 -3.55
N GLY A 28 17.13 -8.69 -3.96
CA GLY A 28 18.31 -7.96 -4.40
C GLY A 28 19.38 -8.07 -3.32
N LYS A 29 20.41 -8.87 -3.65
CA LYS A 29 21.66 -9.12 -2.94
C LYS A 29 21.93 -8.01 -1.91
N VAL A 30 21.95 -8.38 -0.63
CA VAL A 30 22.34 -7.49 0.47
C VAL A 30 23.66 -6.81 0.10
N GLY A 31 23.57 -5.53 -0.25
CA GLY A 31 24.70 -4.75 -0.72
C GLY A 31 25.72 -4.64 0.38
N SER A 32 26.85 -5.30 0.19
CA SER A 32 28.06 -5.11 0.96
C SER A 32 28.39 -3.62 1.05
N ALA A 33 28.90 -3.22 2.20
CA ALA A 33 29.38 -1.87 2.45
C ALA A 33 30.55 -1.52 1.51
N ALA A 34 30.26 -0.96 0.33
CA ALA A 34 31.15 -0.16 -0.51
C ALA A 34 30.43 0.23 -1.82
N GLY A 35 30.46 1.52 -2.17
CA GLY A 35 30.18 2.12 -3.50
C GLY A 35 29.08 1.50 -4.38
N THR A 36 27.98 2.19 -4.68
CA THR A 36 27.97 3.23 -5.73
C THR A 36 26.71 4.09 -5.55
N GLY A 37 26.88 5.41 -5.59
CA GLY A 37 25.87 6.39 -5.24
C GLY A 37 24.63 6.40 -6.14
N LYS A 38 23.65 5.56 -5.80
CA LYS A 38 22.24 5.85 -6.09
C LYS A 38 21.47 5.76 -4.78
N ARG A 39 21.08 6.92 -4.26
CA ARG A 39 20.21 7.06 -3.08
C ARG A 39 19.00 6.16 -3.25
N ALA A 40 18.72 5.31 -2.26
CA ALA A 40 17.38 4.76 -2.10
C ALA A 40 16.42 5.96 -2.06
N LEU A 41 15.36 5.93 -2.88
CA LEU A 41 14.35 7.00 -3.01
C LEU A 41 13.50 7.21 -1.75
N GLY A 42 14.04 6.92 -0.56
CA GLY A 42 13.39 7.15 0.72
C GLY A 42 13.60 8.58 1.21
N PHE A 43 12.51 9.23 1.58
CA PHE A 43 12.53 10.53 2.26
C PHE A 43 12.93 10.35 3.74
N GLY A 44 14.18 10.65 4.08
CA GLY A 44 14.62 10.76 5.48
C GLY A 44 16.14 10.69 5.67
N PRO A 45 16.69 11.32 6.72
CA PRO A 45 18.10 11.16 7.07
C PRO A 45 18.35 9.68 7.37
N GLY A 46 19.41 9.11 6.78
CA GLY A 46 19.74 7.68 6.76
C GLY A 46 19.75 7.02 8.14
N LYS A 47 18.57 6.63 8.63
CA LYS A 47 18.41 5.70 9.74
C LYS A 47 18.67 4.29 9.21
N LYS A 48 19.46 3.50 9.92
CA LYS A 48 19.57 2.05 9.70
C LYS A 48 18.15 1.44 9.72
N GLY A 49 17.83 0.61 8.74
CA GLY A 49 16.52 -0.04 8.59
C GLY A 49 15.82 0.24 7.25
N LEU A 50 14.79 -0.56 6.94
CA LEU A 50 13.98 -0.35 5.74
C LEU A 50 13.09 0.90 5.88
N PRO A 51 12.96 1.71 4.81
CA PRO A 51 12.05 2.85 4.82
C PRO A 51 10.59 2.38 4.95
N ARG A 52 9.71 3.27 5.42
CA ARG A 52 8.34 2.91 5.84
C ARG A 52 7.54 2.32 4.69
N GLU A 53 7.67 2.92 3.51
CA GLU A 53 7.06 2.49 2.25
C GLU A 53 7.50 1.10 1.79
N GLN A 54 8.68 0.63 2.20
CA GLN A 54 9.18 -0.72 1.85
C GLN A 54 8.84 -1.76 2.92
N ARG A 55 8.64 -1.34 4.17
CA ARG A 55 8.37 -2.26 5.29
C ARG A 55 6.87 -2.46 5.54
N TRP A 56 6.05 -1.44 5.29
CA TRP A 56 4.63 -1.47 5.61
C TRP A 56 3.84 -2.17 4.51
N PHE A 57 2.89 -3.00 4.93
CA PHE A 57 1.95 -3.68 4.05
C PHE A 57 0.57 -3.51 4.65
N ILE A 58 -0.32 -2.76 3.98
CA ILE A 58 -1.62 -2.41 4.53
C ILE A 58 -2.71 -3.20 3.81
N LYS A 59 -3.39 -4.04 4.58
CA LYS A 59 -4.53 -4.84 4.15
C LYS A 59 -5.83 -4.14 4.57
N PHE A 60 -6.44 -3.38 3.67
CA PHE A 60 -7.85 -2.94 3.80
C PHE A 60 -8.79 -4.16 3.89
N SER A 61 -9.98 -4.07 4.46
CA SER A 61 -10.84 -5.26 4.63
C SER A 61 -11.33 -5.81 3.27
N ASP A 62 -11.26 -7.13 3.05
CA ASP A 62 -11.68 -7.83 1.81
C ASP A 62 -13.18 -8.18 1.75
N ARG A 63 -13.89 -8.13 2.89
CA ARG A 63 -15.29 -8.61 2.96
C ARG A 63 -16.32 -7.56 2.52
N GLY A 64 -15.93 -6.66 1.63
CA GLY A 64 -16.72 -5.48 1.32
C GLY A 64 -16.88 -5.26 -0.18
N SER A 65 -17.93 -4.54 -0.51
CA SER A 65 -18.13 -3.97 -1.85
C SER A 65 -17.07 -2.90 -2.15
N LEU A 66 -16.89 -2.52 -3.42
CA LEU A 66 -15.98 -1.44 -3.83
C LEU A 66 -16.20 -0.15 -3.03
N ILE A 67 -17.46 0.13 -2.67
CA ILE A 67 -17.82 1.30 -1.88
C ILE A 67 -17.33 1.21 -0.43
N ASP A 68 -17.32 0.03 0.18
CA ASP A 68 -16.80 -0.16 1.54
C ASP A 68 -15.29 0.05 1.60
N TYR A 69 -14.59 -0.38 0.55
CA TYR A 69 -13.17 -0.09 0.37
C TYR A 69 -12.92 1.41 0.20
N ALA A 70 -13.68 2.07 -0.68
CA ALA A 70 -13.57 3.51 -0.90
C ALA A 70 -13.84 4.34 0.37
N ARG A 71 -14.82 3.94 1.19
CA ARG A 71 -15.10 4.57 2.49
C ARG A 71 -13.95 4.42 3.49
N GLN A 72 -13.26 3.27 3.50
CA GLN A 72 -12.08 3.10 4.34
C GLN A 72 -10.97 4.08 3.94
N LEU A 73 -10.70 4.20 2.64
CA LEU A 73 -9.70 5.13 2.13
C LEU A 73 -10.05 6.59 2.47
N ASP A 74 -11.30 6.99 2.24
CA ASP A 74 -11.77 8.35 2.55
C ASP A 74 -11.75 8.67 4.04
N TYR A 75 -12.03 7.69 4.91
CA TYR A 75 -11.94 7.87 6.35
C TYR A 75 -10.52 8.23 6.79
N PHE A 76 -9.53 7.54 6.23
CA PHE A 76 -8.11 7.82 6.48
C PHE A 76 -7.54 8.94 5.62
N LYS A 77 -8.39 9.63 4.84
CA LYS A 77 -8.00 10.70 3.91
C LYS A 77 -6.87 10.27 2.96
N ILE A 78 -6.87 8.99 2.59
CA ILE A 78 -5.92 8.42 1.65
C ILE A 78 -6.36 8.80 0.25
N GLU A 79 -5.44 9.36 -0.52
CA GLU A 79 -5.67 9.68 -1.93
C GLU A 79 -5.06 8.59 -2.82
N LEU A 80 -5.72 8.26 -3.91
CA LEU A 80 -5.12 7.42 -4.95
C LEU A 80 -4.33 8.30 -5.90
N GLY A 81 -3.23 7.76 -6.40
CA GLY A 81 -2.42 8.32 -7.48
C GLY A 81 -2.32 7.33 -8.63
N ALA A 82 -2.33 7.83 -9.86
CA ALA A 82 -2.00 7.05 -11.04
C ALA A 82 -1.00 7.83 -11.88
N LEU A 83 0.20 7.27 -12.02
CA LEU A 83 1.20 7.77 -12.95
C LEU A 83 0.97 7.10 -14.30
N LEU A 84 0.44 7.87 -15.23
CA LEU A 84 0.20 7.45 -16.60
C LEU A 84 1.55 7.32 -17.34
N ARG A 85 1.58 6.49 -18.39
CA ARG A 85 2.76 6.33 -19.25
C ARG A 85 3.19 7.63 -19.94
N SER A 86 2.27 8.58 -20.07
CA SER A 86 2.53 9.94 -20.56
C SER A 86 3.30 10.83 -19.57
N GLY A 87 3.57 10.35 -18.35
CA GLY A 87 4.23 11.10 -17.29
C GLY A 87 3.29 11.99 -16.45
N LYS A 88 2.00 12.08 -16.83
CA LYS A 88 0.98 12.80 -16.06
C LYS A 88 0.60 12.00 -14.81
N MET A 89 0.49 12.70 -13.68
CA MET A 89 -0.01 12.13 -12.43
C MET A 89 -1.47 12.54 -12.24
N VAL A 90 -2.35 11.56 -12.04
CA VAL A 90 -3.75 11.78 -11.68
C VAL A 90 -3.91 11.41 -10.22
N TYR A 91 -4.49 12.29 -9.42
CA TYR A 91 -4.85 11.99 -8.03
C TYR A 91 -6.36 11.96 -7.89
N LEU A 92 -6.84 11.02 -7.08
CA LEU A 92 -8.25 10.91 -6.71
C LEU A 92 -8.43 11.03 -5.20
N SER A 93 -9.46 11.78 -4.83
CA SER A 93 -9.95 11.91 -3.47
C SER A 93 -11.48 11.77 -3.45
N ASN A 94 -12.06 11.62 -2.26
CA ASN A 94 -13.49 11.39 -2.06
C ASN A 94 -13.99 10.17 -2.87
N LEU A 95 -13.26 9.07 -2.76
CA LEU A 95 -13.41 7.85 -3.55
C LEU A 95 -14.79 7.19 -3.34
N SER A 96 -15.38 7.38 -2.17
CA SER A 96 -16.71 6.87 -1.84
C SER A 96 -17.85 7.69 -2.45
N SER A 97 -17.56 8.87 -3.01
CA SER A 97 -18.56 9.69 -3.69
C SER A 97 -18.98 9.06 -5.03
N ASP A 98 -20.18 9.40 -5.52
CA ASP A 98 -20.66 8.95 -6.83
C ASP A 98 -19.77 9.41 -7.98
N LYS A 99 -19.15 10.59 -7.82
CA LYS A 99 -18.10 11.10 -8.71
C LYS A 99 -16.89 11.47 -7.86
N PRO A 100 -15.86 10.62 -7.79
CA PRO A 100 -14.62 10.95 -7.10
C PRO A 100 -13.99 12.22 -7.67
N VAL A 101 -13.36 13.01 -6.81
CA VAL A 101 -12.72 14.27 -7.22
C VAL A 101 -11.34 13.94 -7.78
N ALA A 102 -11.11 14.31 -9.05
CA ALA A 102 -9.84 14.11 -9.71
C ALA A 102 -9.07 15.42 -9.85
N ARG A 103 -7.78 15.36 -9.54
CA ARG A 103 -6.81 16.43 -9.86
C ARG A 103 -5.69 15.85 -10.70
N THR A 104 -5.21 16.62 -11.66
CA THR A 104 -4.06 16.21 -12.49
C THR A 104 -2.87 17.10 -12.18
N ALA A 105 -1.67 16.52 -12.24
CA ALA A 105 -0.42 17.27 -12.14
C ALA A 105 0.51 16.86 -13.28
N THR A 106 1.29 17.84 -13.73
CA THR A 106 2.28 17.69 -14.81
C THR A 106 3.44 16.80 -14.39
N SER A 107 3.71 16.69 -13.08
CA SER A 107 4.67 15.77 -12.50
C SER A 107 4.27 15.33 -11.09
N GLY A 108 4.78 14.20 -10.63
CA GLY A 108 4.71 13.78 -9.23
C GLY A 108 5.82 14.34 -8.35
N ALA A 109 6.68 15.23 -8.87
CA ALA A 109 7.90 15.67 -8.18
C ALA A 109 7.63 16.53 -6.93
N ASP A 110 6.49 17.22 -6.90
CA ASP A 110 6.08 18.06 -5.76
C ASP A 110 5.44 17.26 -4.62
N GLU A 111 5.22 15.96 -4.81
CA GLU A 111 4.54 15.11 -3.84
C GLU A 111 5.52 14.62 -2.76
N LYS A 112 5.41 15.22 -1.57
CA LYS A 112 6.28 14.95 -0.41
C LYS A 112 5.67 13.97 0.58
N ARG A 113 4.41 13.53 0.38
CA ARG A 113 3.74 12.60 1.29
C ARG A 113 4.31 11.20 1.15
N LEU A 114 4.15 10.40 2.21
CA LEU A 114 4.43 8.98 2.15
C LEU A 114 3.52 8.35 1.10
N TYR A 115 4.11 7.73 0.10
CA TYR A 115 3.39 6.97 -0.90
C TYR A 115 3.75 5.51 -0.82
N MET A 116 2.77 4.66 -1.12
CA MET A 116 2.97 3.22 -1.24
C MET A 116 2.46 2.79 -2.60
N THR A 117 3.19 1.89 -3.25
CA THR A 117 2.78 1.29 -4.52
C THR A 117 2.34 -0.13 -4.30
N TRP A 118 1.37 -0.59 -5.07
CA TRP A 118 0.97 -1.98 -5.05
C TRP A 118 2.07 -2.85 -5.66
N GLN A 119 2.56 -3.83 -4.91
CA GLN A 119 3.56 -4.80 -5.39
C GLN A 119 2.94 -6.04 -6.06
N GLY A 120 1.62 -6.07 -6.23
CA GLY A 120 0.87 -7.16 -6.88
C GLY A 120 -0.49 -7.46 -6.22
N GLY A 121 -1.35 -8.20 -6.91
CA GLY A 121 -2.62 -8.74 -6.39
C GLY A 121 -3.91 -8.11 -6.94
N GLU A 122 -5.04 -8.74 -6.61
CA GLU A 122 -6.40 -8.41 -7.09
C GLU A 122 -6.87 -7.00 -6.74
N ARG A 123 -6.29 -6.35 -5.74
CA ARG A 123 -6.74 -5.02 -5.27
C ARG A 123 -6.33 -3.87 -6.16
N ARG A 124 -5.34 -4.09 -7.04
CA ARG A 124 -5.09 -3.19 -8.16
C ARG A 124 -6.38 -2.98 -8.98
N THR A 125 -7.19 -4.03 -9.11
CA THR A 125 -8.47 -3.98 -9.82
C THR A 125 -9.46 -3.04 -9.15
N SER A 126 -9.56 -3.06 -7.82
CA SER A 126 -10.44 -2.13 -7.07
C SER A 126 -10.03 -0.67 -7.29
N ASP A 127 -8.74 -0.36 -7.22
CA ASP A 127 -8.26 0.99 -7.50
C ASP A 127 -8.53 1.39 -8.96
N ILE A 128 -8.25 0.51 -9.93
CA ILE A 128 -8.59 0.73 -11.34
C ILE A 128 -10.09 1.01 -11.50
N SER A 129 -10.96 0.27 -10.80
CA SER A 129 -12.40 0.52 -10.82
C SER A 129 -12.77 1.89 -10.25
N LEU A 130 -12.07 2.37 -9.21
CA LEU A 130 -12.27 3.73 -8.67
C LEU A 130 -11.82 4.81 -9.66
N PHE A 131 -10.71 4.59 -10.36
CA PHE A 131 -10.27 5.49 -11.43
C PHE A 131 -11.22 5.50 -12.62
N ASN A 132 -11.69 4.33 -13.05
CA ASN A 132 -12.69 4.22 -14.11
C ASN A 132 -14.01 4.90 -13.71
N LYS A 133 -14.44 4.79 -12.45
CA LYS A 133 -15.61 5.52 -11.92
C LYS A 133 -15.43 7.04 -12.01
N ALA A 134 -14.20 7.53 -11.86
CA ALA A 134 -13.86 8.94 -12.04
C ALA A 134 -13.65 9.34 -13.52
N GLY A 135 -13.78 8.41 -14.46
CA GLY A 135 -13.61 8.65 -15.90
C GLY A 135 -12.15 8.64 -16.38
N TYR A 136 -11.21 8.09 -15.59
CA TYR A 136 -9.81 7.99 -15.97
C TYR A 136 -9.42 6.54 -16.23
N ASP A 137 -8.99 6.23 -17.46
CA ASP A 137 -8.37 4.96 -17.76
C ASP A 137 -6.90 4.97 -17.29
N VAL A 138 -6.65 4.15 -16.27
CA VAL A 138 -5.33 3.98 -15.65
C VAL A 138 -4.76 2.58 -15.90
N THR A 139 -5.25 1.90 -16.94
CA THR A 139 -4.76 0.59 -17.33
C THR A 139 -3.28 0.65 -17.67
N GLY A 140 -2.47 -0.14 -16.96
CA GLY A 140 -1.01 -0.13 -17.12
C GLY A 140 -0.29 1.03 -16.41
N ALA A 141 -1.02 1.95 -15.75
CA ALA A 141 -0.42 2.97 -14.91
C ALA A 141 0.16 2.35 -13.62
N ILE A 142 1.12 3.06 -13.03
CA ILE A 142 1.60 2.76 -11.69
C ILE A 142 0.64 3.45 -10.71
N LEU A 143 0.04 2.65 -9.82
CA LEU A 143 -0.90 3.14 -8.83
C LEU A 143 -0.19 3.41 -7.51
N PHE A 144 -0.55 4.52 -6.89
CA PHE A 144 0.01 5.03 -5.64
C PHE A 144 -1.10 5.23 -4.63
N HIS A 145 -0.80 4.98 -3.37
CA HIS A 145 -1.59 5.43 -2.24
C HIS A 145 -0.83 6.51 -1.52
N PHE A 146 -1.40 7.71 -1.45
CA PHE A 146 -0.82 8.83 -0.72
C PHE A 146 -1.42 8.91 0.67
N TYR A 147 -0.57 8.68 1.67
CA TYR A 147 -0.95 8.72 3.07
C TYR A 147 -0.70 10.11 3.64
N PRO A 148 -1.72 10.78 4.19
CA PRO A 148 -1.52 12.04 4.88
C PRO A 148 -0.73 11.82 6.18
N LYS A 149 -0.14 12.91 6.70
CA LYS A 149 0.76 12.85 7.86
C LYS A 149 0.10 12.26 9.10
N GLU A 150 -1.19 12.54 9.29
CA GLU A 150 -1.99 12.00 10.38
C GLU A 150 -2.07 10.47 10.31
N THR A 151 -2.45 9.93 9.16
CA THR A 151 -2.55 8.48 8.90
C THR A 151 -1.20 7.79 9.03
N GLU A 152 -0.13 8.43 8.53
CA GLU A 152 1.24 7.94 8.74
C GLU A 152 1.60 7.83 10.23
N ASN A 153 1.26 8.86 11.03
CA ASN A 153 1.51 8.85 12.47
C ASN A 153 0.69 7.77 13.20
N GLN A 154 -0.55 7.51 12.75
CA GLN A 154 -1.37 6.43 13.29
C GLN A 154 -0.73 5.06 13.02
N LEU A 155 -0.30 4.79 11.79
CA LEU A 155 0.40 3.55 11.42
C LEU A 155 1.69 3.37 12.22
N LEU A 156 2.49 4.43 12.36
CA LEU A 156 3.71 4.42 13.16
C LEU A 156 3.43 4.09 14.64
N THR A 157 2.36 4.67 15.19
CA THR A 157 1.94 4.41 16.57
C THR A 157 1.56 2.94 16.75
N GLN A 158 0.79 2.37 15.82
CA GLN A 158 0.38 0.96 15.88
C GLN A 158 1.56 0.01 15.69
N GLU A 159 2.50 0.32 14.78
CA GLU A 159 3.74 -0.44 14.61
C GLU A 159 4.54 -0.52 15.91
N LYS A 160 4.74 0.63 16.57
CA LYS A 160 5.48 0.70 17.83
C LYS A 160 4.73 0.00 18.95
N LYS A 161 3.40 0.17 19.02
CA LYS A 161 2.55 -0.45 20.05
C LYS A 161 2.56 -1.98 20.00
N TYR A 162 2.75 -2.59 18.83
CA TYR A 162 2.63 -4.05 18.67
C TYR A 162 3.68 -4.83 19.48
N ARG A 163 4.98 -4.53 19.33
CA ARG A 163 6.07 -5.19 20.11
C ARG A 163 7.16 -4.26 20.64
N ASN A 164 7.01 -2.94 20.47
CA ASN A 164 7.96 -1.91 20.91
C ASN A 164 9.43 -2.22 20.53
N LYS A 165 9.63 -2.82 19.35
CA LYS A 165 10.95 -3.09 18.76
C LYS A 165 11.52 -1.85 18.11
N ASN A 166 12.84 -1.78 18.01
CA ASN A 166 13.46 -0.68 17.31
C ASN A 166 13.19 -0.82 15.80
N PHE A 167 13.05 0.31 15.12
CA PHE A 167 12.63 0.35 13.72
C PHE A 167 13.62 -0.31 12.75
N ASP A 168 14.87 -0.46 13.15
CA ASP A 168 15.97 -1.11 12.44
C ASP A 168 15.93 -2.64 12.54
N GLU A 169 15.25 -3.20 13.56
CA GLU A 169 15.04 -4.65 13.70
C GLU A 169 13.85 -5.14 12.86
N ILE A 170 12.96 -4.24 12.44
CA ILE A 170 11.70 -4.59 11.75
C ILE A 170 11.95 -4.73 10.26
N ARG A 171 11.71 -5.93 9.73
CA ARG A 171 11.77 -6.22 8.30
C ARG A 171 10.47 -5.88 7.57
N ARG A 172 9.32 -6.30 8.12
CA ARG A 172 7.99 -5.99 7.55
C ARG A 172 6.93 -5.86 8.64
N THR A 173 5.99 -4.96 8.44
CA THR A 173 4.80 -4.78 9.29
C THR A 173 3.55 -4.89 8.44
N TYR A 174 2.70 -5.86 8.78
CA TYR A 174 1.42 -6.10 8.14
C TYR A 174 0.33 -5.43 8.98
N PHE A 175 -0.32 -4.44 8.39
CA PHE A 175 -1.49 -3.78 8.97
C PHE A 175 -2.74 -4.37 8.35
N THR A 176 -3.82 -4.41 9.13
CA THR A 176 -5.17 -4.61 8.64
C THR A 176 -6.03 -3.41 9.03
N VAL A 177 -6.99 -3.06 8.20
CA VAL A 177 -8.05 -2.12 8.61
C VAL A 177 -9.15 -2.91 9.31
N ARG A 178 -9.53 -2.46 10.51
CA ARG A 178 -10.73 -2.94 11.21
C ARG A 178 -11.75 -1.82 11.31
N GLY A 179 -12.98 -2.11 10.89
CA GLY A 179 -14.13 -1.26 11.18
C GLY A 179 -14.60 -1.47 12.62
N ASN A 180 -14.94 -0.38 13.30
CA ASN A 180 -15.59 -0.38 14.61
C ASN A 180 -16.90 0.45 14.54
N ARG A 181 -17.64 0.56 15.65
CA ARG A 181 -18.91 1.32 15.69
C ARG A 181 -18.76 2.81 15.36
N SER A 182 -17.56 3.38 15.47
CA SER A 182 -17.28 4.81 15.31
C SER A 182 -16.38 5.17 14.12
N GLY A 183 -15.99 4.20 13.29
CA GLY A 183 -15.10 4.43 12.14
C GLY A 183 -14.16 3.25 11.84
N TYR A 184 -12.95 3.57 11.39
CA TYR A 184 -11.94 2.58 11.02
C TYR A 184 -10.64 2.81 11.80
N THR A 185 -9.91 1.73 12.08
CA THR A 185 -8.58 1.79 12.70
C THR A 185 -7.63 0.84 12.00
N PHE A 186 -6.33 1.17 12.04
CA PHE A 186 -5.29 0.21 11.69
C PHE A 186 -4.92 -0.65 12.88
N ASP A 187 -4.70 -1.93 12.61
CA ASP A 187 -4.18 -2.89 13.55
C ASP A 187 -3.03 -3.66 12.93
N VAL A 188 -1.99 -3.93 13.70
CA VAL A 188 -0.88 -4.77 13.25
C VAL A 188 -1.25 -6.24 13.45
N THR A 189 -1.29 -7.01 12.38
CA THR A 189 -1.57 -8.45 12.43
C THR A 189 -0.29 -9.26 12.56
N ARG A 190 0.78 -8.81 11.91
CA ARG A 190 2.05 -9.53 11.86
C ARG A 190 3.21 -8.55 11.71
N GLN A 191 4.30 -8.83 12.42
CA GLN A 191 5.61 -8.21 12.19
C GLN A 191 6.64 -9.29 11.94
N THR A 192 7.56 -9.03 11.02
CA THR A 192 8.73 -9.86 10.76
C THR A 192 9.97 -9.04 11.04
N TYR A 193 11.04 -9.71 11.47
CA TYR A 193 12.26 -9.07 11.94
C TYR A 193 13.45 -9.55 11.13
N PHE A 194 14.54 -8.80 11.17
CA PHE A 194 15.84 -9.31 10.74
C PHE A 194 16.32 -10.35 11.76
N HIS A 195 16.74 -11.51 11.27
CA HIS A 195 17.36 -12.57 12.07
C HIS A 195 18.86 -12.31 12.20
#